data_AF-A0A6C0DHR3-F1
#
_entry.id   AF-A0A6C0DHR3-F1
#
_cell.length_a   1.000
_cell.length_b   1.000
_cell.length_c   1.000
_cell.angle_alpha   90.00
_cell.angle_beta   90.00
_cell.angle_gamma   90.00
#
_symmetry.space_group_name_H-M   'P 1'
#
loop_
_entity.id
_entity.type
_entity.pdbx_description
1 polymer ?
#
loop_
_entity_poly.entity_id
_entity_poly.type
_entity_poly.pdbx_seq_one_letter_code
_entity_poly.pdbx_strand_id
1 'polypeptide(L)'
;MSETNNEIMNTNTTENESVNNNDEYMLTFQTTPKNSKEYIYNTHHWNCKHQLDVNEYLKTTKYEFKEGGWIKENTSKTSGYEICVTDEFKDVYNIIYLIVIFGMIIKGGKSKNPLPQRTYGAGTEENWTMKGSPSDTNYVWSQIFRSCIKKNIPVKFYICKVPTKQVEYITSEGITKYIEISPYEEMEKDLNAHLMKVLGKKPIGEGDLLSQYKQ
;
A
#
# COMPACT_ATOMS: atom_id res chain seq x y z
N MET A 1 70.98 -28.65 -15.51
CA MET A 1 70.23 -27.60 -16.23
C MET A 1 68.92 -28.23 -16.68
N SER A 2 67.79 -27.65 -16.21
CA SER A 2 66.41 -27.71 -16.76
C SER A 2 65.86 -29.09 -17.17
N GLU A 3 64.70 -29.56 -16.71
CA GLU A 3 63.40 -28.89 -16.57
C GLU A 3 62.54 -29.60 -15.50
N THR A 4 61.94 -28.81 -14.61
CA THR A 4 60.87 -29.21 -13.68
C THR A 4 59.55 -28.68 -14.23
N ASN A 5 58.66 -29.57 -14.66
CA ASN A 5 57.27 -29.23 -14.96
C ASN A 5 56.44 -29.36 -13.67
N ASN A 6 56.24 -28.24 -12.98
CA ASN A 6 55.23 -28.11 -11.94
C ASN A 6 53.89 -27.77 -12.60
N GLU A 7 52.91 -28.66 -12.45
CA GLU A 7 51.51 -28.38 -12.73
C GLU A 7 51.02 -27.21 -11.86
N ILE A 8 50.61 -26.14 -12.51
CA ILE A 8 49.92 -25.02 -11.88
C ILE A 8 48.46 -25.45 -11.69
N MET A 9 48.11 -25.90 -10.48
CA MET A 9 46.72 -25.98 -10.07
C MET A 9 46.18 -24.55 -9.88
N ASN A 10 45.38 -24.09 -10.85
CA ASN A 10 44.52 -22.92 -10.68
C ASN A 10 43.43 -23.26 -9.67
N THR A 11 43.60 -22.81 -8.43
CA THR A 11 42.49 -22.64 -7.49
C THR A 11 41.65 -21.46 -7.98
N ASN A 12 40.58 -21.76 -8.73
CA ASN A 12 39.47 -20.84 -8.88
C ASN A 12 38.81 -20.69 -7.51
N THR A 13 39.29 -19.73 -6.72
CA THR A 13 38.52 -19.14 -5.63
C THR A 13 37.41 -18.35 -6.30
N THR A 14 36.26 -18.98 -6.51
CA THR A 14 35.01 -18.26 -6.76
C THR A 14 34.75 -17.46 -5.50
N GLU A 15 35.12 -16.18 -5.53
CA GLU A 15 34.59 -15.20 -4.61
C GLU A 15 33.07 -15.30 -4.73
N ASN A 16 32.45 -15.91 -3.72
CA ASN A 16 31.03 -15.79 -3.50
C ASN A 16 30.76 -14.32 -3.26
N GLU A 17 30.49 -13.58 -4.34
CA GLU A 17 29.73 -12.34 -4.26
C GLU A 17 28.43 -12.70 -3.56
N SER A 18 28.37 -12.41 -2.26
CA SER A 18 27.15 -12.41 -1.51
C SER A 18 26.25 -11.36 -2.17
N VAL A 19 25.40 -11.81 -3.09
CA VAL A 19 24.32 -10.98 -3.64
C VAL A 19 23.56 -10.44 -2.45
N ASN A 20 23.68 -9.14 -2.24
CA ASN A 20 23.08 -8.46 -1.12
C ASN A 20 21.56 -8.49 -1.37
N ASN A 21 20.86 -9.52 -0.86
CA ASN A 21 19.41 -9.75 -0.96
C ASN A 21 18.55 -8.63 -0.31
N ASN A 22 19.09 -7.43 -0.14
CA ASN A 22 18.37 -6.29 0.40
C ASN A 22 17.48 -5.63 -0.66
N ASP A 23 17.79 -5.76 -1.96
CA ASP A 23 17.04 -5.10 -3.03
C ASP A 23 15.67 -5.75 -3.33
N GLU A 24 15.49 -7.02 -2.96
CA GLU A 24 14.24 -7.78 -3.22
C GLU A 24 13.00 -7.13 -2.60
N TYR A 25 13.18 -6.43 -1.47
CA TYR A 25 12.11 -5.79 -0.71
C TYR A 25 12.16 -4.26 -0.79
N MET A 26 12.91 -3.69 -1.74
CA MET A 26 13.05 -2.24 -1.87
C MET A 26 11.97 -1.65 -2.78
N LEU A 27 10.98 -1.00 -2.17
CA LEU A 27 10.02 -0.18 -2.89
C LEU A 27 10.63 1.20 -3.15
N THR A 28 10.83 1.53 -4.42
CA THR A 28 11.38 2.84 -4.82
C THR A 28 10.35 3.61 -5.63
N PHE A 29 10.03 4.84 -5.23
CA PHE A 29 9.05 5.72 -5.89
C PHE A 29 9.51 7.19 -5.81
N GLN A 30 8.90 8.05 -6.60
CA GLN A 30 9.27 9.48 -6.66
C GLN A 30 8.08 10.36 -6.31
N THR A 31 8.38 11.52 -5.74
CA THR A 31 7.39 12.58 -5.46
C THR A 31 7.99 13.93 -5.77
N THR A 32 7.16 14.93 -5.99
CA THR A 32 7.56 16.34 -6.01
C THR A 32 7.12 17.06 -4.73
N PRO A 33 7.67 18.23 -4.40
CA PRO A 33 7.16 19.04 -3.30
C PRO A 33 5.77 19.63 -3.62
N LYS A 34 4.94 19.77 -2.58
CA LYS A 34 3.57 20.30 -2.72
C LYS A 34 3.60 21.77 -3.09
N ASN A 35 2.82 22.16 -4.10
CA ASN A 35 2.66 23.55 -4.54
C ASN A 35 3.98 24.29 -4.85
N SER A 36 5.06 23.57 -5.21
CA SER A 36 6.35 24.17 -5.56
C SER A 36 6.34 24.92 -6.88
N LYS A 37 5.36 24.67 -7.75
CA LYS A 37 5.31 25.12 -9.15
C LYS A 37 6.43 24.55 -10.03
N GLU A 38 7.24 23.64 -9.51
CA GLU A 38 8.37 23.04 -10.20
C GLU A 38 8.42 21.53 -9.95
N TYR A 39 8.62 20.75 -11.02
CA TYR A 39 8.73 19.29 -10.96
C TYR A 39 10.13 18.84 -10.54
N ILE A 40 10.50 19.17 -9.29
CA ILE A 40 11.73 18.69 -8.65
C ILE A 40 11.42 17.34 -8.01
N TYR A 41 12.06 16.27 -8.47
CA TYR A 41 11.79 14.92 -8.00
C TYR A 41 12.66 14.54 -6.82
N ASN A 42 12.01 14.09 -5.75
CA ASN A 42 12.62 13.40 -4.63
C ASN A 42 12.40 11.89 -4.80
N THR A 43 13.47 11.11 -4.68
CA THR A 43 13.40 9.64 -4.77
C THR A 43 13.36 9.05 -3.36
N HIS A 44 12.41 8.14 -3.14
CA HIS A 44 12.20 7.48 -1.87
C HIS A 44 12.50 6.00 -1.98
N HIS A 45 13.03 5.43 -0.91
CA HIS A 45 13.39 4.04 -0.80
C HIS A 45 12.80 3.46 0.49
N TRP A 46 11.86 2.54 0.34
CA TRP A 46 11.21 1.84 1.45
C TRP A 46 11.69 0.40 1.50
N ASN A 47 12.39 0.04 2.59
CA ASN A 47 12.77 -1.33 2.86
C ASN A 47 11.60 -2.06 3.53
N CYS A 48 10.89 -2.88 2.75
CA CYS A 48 9.73 -3.63 3.20
C CYS A 48 10.09 -4.92 3.96
N LYS A 49 11.37 -5.33 4.01
CA LYS A 49 11.81 -6.62 4.56
C LYS A 49 11.41 -6.85 6.01
N HIS A 50 11.33 -5.77 6.80
CA HIS A 50 10.99 -5.81 8.23
C HIS A 50 9.56 -5.35 8.51
N GLN A 51 8.65 -5.47 7.54
CA GLN A 51 7.22 -5.35 7.73
C GLN A 51 6.61 -6.73 8.04
N LEU A 52 5.33 -6.78 8.37
CA LEU A 52 4.65 -8.04 8.67
C LEU A 52 4.35 -8.83 7.41
N ASP A 53 4.74 -10.12 7.38
CA ASP A 53 4.28 -11.05 6.36
C ASP A 53 2.75 -11.23 6.47
N VAL A 54 2.05 -11.09 5.34
CA VAL A 54 0.58 -11.16 5.33
C VAL A 54 0.08 -12.53 5.77
N ASN A 55 0.71 -13.63 5.34
CA ASN A 55 0.24 -14.98 5.66
C ASN A 55 0.39 -15.29 7.15
N GLU A 56 1.47 -14.82 7.77
CA GLU A 56 1.62 -14.95 9.22
C GLU A 56 0.62 -14.07 9.98
N TYR A 57 0.37 -12.84 9.52
CA TYR A 57 -0.61 -11.96 10.14
C TYR A 57 -2.03 -12.54 10.07
N LEU A 58 -2.42 -13.13 8.94
CA LEU A 58 -3.75 -13.73 8.74
C LEU A 58 -4.05 -14.87 9.71
N LYS A 59 -3.03 -15.56 10.23
CA LYS A 59 -3.20 -16.62 11.25
C LYS A 59 -3.50 -16.07 12.65
N THR A 60 -3.21 -14.80 12.91
CA THR A 60 -3.28 -14.20 14.26
C THR A 60 -4.41 -13.19 14.42
N THR A 61 -4.89 -12.64 13.31
CA THR A 61 -5.91 -11.61 13.33
C THR A 61 -7.32 -12.17 13.56
N LYS A 62 -8.15 -11.41 14.28
CA LYS A 62 -9.59 -11.72 14.47
C LYS A 62 -10.43 -11.40 13.24
N TYR A 63 -9.86 -10.72 12.24
CA TYR A 63 -10.58 -10.26 11.06
C TYR A 63 -10.45 -11.24 9.90
N GLU A 64 -11.57 -11.58 9.27
CA GLU A 64 -11.61 -12.47 8.12
C GLU A 64 -11.23 -11.71 6.83
N PHE A 65 -9.94 -11.49 6.65
CA PHE A 65 -9.40 -10.91 5.42
C PHE A 65 -9.30 -11.96 4.31
N LYS A 66 -9.69 -11.57 3.10
CA LYS A 66 -9.45 -12.35 1.88
C LYS A 66 -8.70 -11.52 0.85
N GLU A 67 -7.78 -12.13 0.12
CA GLU A 67 -7.21 -11.50 -1.08
C GLU A 67 -8.34 -11.24 -2.07
N GLY A 68 -8.51 -9.98 -2.48
CA GLY A 68 -9.69 -9.59 -3.26
C GLY A 68 -9.51 -8.37 -4.12
N GLY A 69 -8.35 -7.71 -4.10
CA GLY A 69 -8.08 -6.57 -4.96
C GLY A 69 -6.64 -6.44 -5.39
N TRP A 70 -6.42 -5.65 -6.44
CA TRP A 70 -5.12 -5.38 -7.04
C TRP A 70 -5.14 -4.01 -7.74
N ILE A 71 -3.98 -3.53 -8.17
CA ILE A 71 -3.91 -2.38 -9.08
C ILE A 71 -3.61 -2.85 -10.50
N LYS A 72 -4.12 -2.11 -11.49
CA LYS A 72 -3.68 -2.25 -12.88
C LYS A 72 -3.49 -0.89 -13.53
N GLU A 73 -2.68 -0.86 -14.58
CA GLU A 73 -2.54 0.31 -15.43
C GLU A 73 -3.89 0.69 -16.04
N ASN A 74 -4.19 1.99 -16.05
CA ASN A 74 -5.33 2.53 -16.75
C ASN A 74 -4.99 3.92 -17.30
N THR A 75 -4.55 3.94 -18.56
CA THR A 75 -4.16 5.16 -19.29
C THR A 75 -5.34 6.05 -19.65
N SER A 76 -6.58 5.53 -19.59
CA SER A 76 -7.79 6.34 -19.83
C SER A 76 -8.16 7.22 -18.63
N LYS A 77 -7.62 6.93 -17.44
CA LYS A 77 -7.83 7.74 -16.24
C LYS A 77 -6.64 8.67 -16.01
N THR A 78 -6.93 9.87 -15.52
CA THR A 78 -5.90 10.84 -15.10
C THR A 78 -4.99 10.29 -14.01
N SER A 79 -5.45 9.32 -13.20
CA SER A 79 -4.63 8.64 -12.21
C SER A 79 -3.52 7.78 -12.84
N GLY A 80 -3.67 7.29 -14.07
CA GLY A 80 -2.76 6.33 -14.71
C GLY A 80 -2.91 4.89 -14.20
N TYR A 81 -3.78 4.65 -13.22
CA TYR A 81 -4.06 3.33 -12.66
C TYR A 81 -5.52 3.25 -12.20
N GLU A 82 -5.96 2.02 -11.94
CA GLU A 82 -7.18 1.77 -11.19
C GLU A 82 -7.01 0.63 -10.19
N ILE A 83 -7.76 0.75 -9.08
CA ILE A 83 -7.90 -0.35 -8.13
C ILE A 83 -9.02 -1.25 -8.65
N CYS A 84 -8.70 -2.53 -8.79
CA CYS A 84 -9.63 -3.58 -9.17
C CYS A 84 -9.88 -4.49 -7.98
N VAL A 85 -11.04 -5.14 -8.03
CA VAL A 85 -11.44 -6.13 -7.04
C VAL A 85 -12.15 -7.29 -7.73
N THR A 86 -12.19 -8.44 -7.06
CA THR A 86 -12.99 -9.58 -7.49
C THR A 86 -14.49 -9.26 -7.36
N ASP A 87 -15.34 -10.03 -8.04
CA ASP A 87 -16.80 -9.83 -8.01
C ASP A 87 -17.37 -9.90 -6.58
N GLU A 88 -16.74 -10.65 -5.67
CA GLU A 88 -17.11 -10.71 -4.25
C GLU A 88 -17.08 -9.33 -3.56
N PHE A 89 -16.25 -8.40 -4.05
CA PHE A 89 -15.95 -7.12 -3.42
C PHE A 89 -16.33 -5.90 -4.27
N LYS A 90 -16.88 -6.10 -5.48
CA LYS A 90 -17.14 -5.03 -6.46
C LYS A 90 -18.02 -3.90 -5.93
N ASP A 91 -19.08 -4.26 -5.21
CA ASP A 91 -20.09 -3.33 -4.68
C ASP A 91 -20.18 -3.39 -3.15
N VAL A 92 -19.07 -3.74 -2.48
CA VAL A 92 -19.03 -3.82 -1.02
C VAL A 92 -18.65 -2.48 -0.41
N TYR A 93 -19.57 -1.93 0.38
CA TYR A 93 -19.39 -0.74 1.20
C TYR A 93 -18.88 -1.13 2.59
N ASN A 94 -18.35 -0.14 3.32
CA ASN A 94 -17.87 -0.29 4.69
C ASN A 94 -16.92 -1.50 4.85
N ILE A 95 -15.68 -1.32 4.42
CA ILE A 95 -14.63 -2.34 4.52
C ILE A 95 -13.46 -1.83 5.34
N ILE A 96 -12.71 -2.77 5.90
CA ILE A 96 -11.29 -2.56 6.23
C ILE A 96 -10.43 -3.38 5.26
N TYR A 97 -9.23 -2.91 4.97
CA TYR A 97 -8.31 -3.56 4.04
C TYR A 97 -6.87 -3.47 4.49
N LEU A 98 -6.04 -4.37 3.97
CA LEU A 98 -4.59 -4.32 4.02
C LEU A 98 -4.05 -4.06 2.61
N ILE A 99 -3.05 -3.20 2.50
CA ILE A 99 -2.24 -3.06 1.28
C ILE A 99 -0.97 -3.87 1.46
N VAL A 100 -0.74 -4.80 0.52
CA VAL A 100 0.38 -5.75 0.56
C VAL A 100 1.26 -5.58 -0.67
N ILE A 101 2.56 -5.45 -0.44
CA ILE A 101 3.60 -5.34 -1.47
C ILE A 101 4.75 -6.28 -1.06
N PHE A 102 5.28 -7.08 -1.99
CA PHE A 102 6.29 -8.11 -1.70
C PHE A 102 5.88 -9.13 -0.62
N GLY A 103 4.58 -9.43 -0.50
CA GLY A 103 4.05 -10.29 0.57
C GLY A 103 3.96 -9.62 1.95
N MET A 104 4.39 -8.37 2.05
CA MET A 104 4.47 -7.62 3.30
C MET A 104 3.33 -6.60 3.43
N ILE A 105 2.73 -6.51 4.61
CA ILE A 105 1.69 -5.52 4.94
C ILE A 105 2.35 -4.14 5.08
N ILE A 106 1.98 -3.23 4.18
CA ILE A 106 2.51 -1.87 4.14
C ILE A 106 1.56 -0.89 4.86
N LYS A 107 0.25 -1.15 4.82
CA LYS A 107 -0.78 -0.25 5.36
C LYS A 107 -2.06 -1.00 5.73
N GLY A 108 -2.69 -0.58 6.83
CA GLY A 108 -4.08 -0.89 7.18
C GLY A 108 -4.99 0.30 6.85
N GLY A 109 -6.16 0.04 6.30
CA GLY A 109 -7.06 1.13 5.93
C GLY A 109 -8.53 0.74 6.00
N LYS A 110 -9.37 1.74 5.77
CA LYS A 110 -10.82 1.59 5.68
C LYS A 110 -11.36 2.22 4.42
N SER A 111 -12.54 1.79 3.99
CA SER A 111 -13.30 2.48 2.95
C SER A 111 -14.79 2.39 3.23
N LYS A 112 -15.46 3.55 3.22
CA LYS A 112 -16.93 3.60 3.19
C LYS A 112 -17.47 3.13 1.84
N ASN A 113 -16.87 3.61 0.76
CA ASN A 113 -17.28 3.31 -0.61
C ASN A 113 -16.57 2.04 -1.13
N PRO A 114 -17.07 1.42 -2.22
CA PRO A 114 -16.38 0.33 -2.89
C PRO A 114 -14.94 0.69 -3.22
N LEU A 115 -14.03 -0.27 -2.98
CA LEU A 115 -12.59 -0.05 -3.09
C LEU A 115 -12.13 0.51 -4.45
N PRO A 116 -12.72 0.11 -5.62
CA PRO A 116 -12.37 0.72 -6.91
C PRO A 116 -12.57 2.25 -6.96
N GLN A 117 -13.51 2.79 -6.17
CA GLN A 117 -13.74 4.23 -6.06
C GLN A 117 -12.66 4.94 -5.23
N ARG A 118 -11.79 4.21 -4.53
CA ARG A 118 -10.58 4.74 -3.89
C ARG A 118 -9.41 4.93 -4.86
N THR A 119 -9.64 4.75 -6.16
CA THR A 119 -8.68 5.22 -7.18
C THR A 119 -8.49 6.72 -6.99
N TYR A 120 -7.30 7.16 -6.55
CA TYR A 120 -7.04 8.54 -6.20
C TYR A 120 -6.87 9.41 -7.46
N GLY A 121 -7.95 9.66 -8.20
CA GLY A 121 -7.96 10.46 -9.43
C GLY A 121 -7.40 11.87 -9.27
N ALA A 122 -7.44 12.42 -8.05
CA ALA A 122 -6.85 13.70 -7.72
C ALA A 122 -5.33 13.65 -7.47
N GLY A 123 -4.74 12.47 -7.21
CA GLY A 123 -3.33 12.25 -6.84
C GLY A 123 -2.35 12.36 -8.00
N THR A 124 -2.60 13.27 -8.95
CA THR A 124 -1.68 13.55 -10.05
C THR A 124 -0.58 14.52 -9.61
N GLU A 125 0.57 14.45 -10.26
CA GLU A 125 1.68 15.38 -10.03
C GLU A 125 1.29 16.82 -10.35
N GLU A 126 0.51 17.04 -11.41
CA GLU A 126 0.02 18.37 -11.77
C GLU A 126 -0.80 18.97 -10.63
N ASN A 127 -1.80 18.24 -10.10
CA ASN A 127 -2.61 18.76 -9.00
C ASN A 127 -1.73 19.06 -7.78
N TRP A 128 -0.81 18.16 -7.46
CA TRP A 128 0.02 18.27 -6.26
C TRP A 128 1.03 19.42 -6.35
N THR A 129 1.83 19.41 -7.41
CA THR A 129 2.97 20.32 -7.64
C THR A 129 2.48 21.71 -8.03
N MET A 130 1.44 21.79 -8.85
CA MET A 130 0.97 23.06 -9.42
C MET A 130 -0.22 23.65 -8.67
N LYS A 131 -1.14 22.82 -8.14
CA LYS A 131 -2.40 23.30 -7.53
C LYS A 131 -2.42 23.16 -6.01
N GLY A 132 -1.47 22.44 -5.41
CA GLY A 132 -1.44 22.21 -3.96
C GLY A 132 -2.57 21.30 -3.44
N SER A 133 -3.21 20.51 -4.31
CA SER A 133 -4.17 19.46 -3.95
C SER A 133 -3.67 18.12 -4.53
N PRO A 134 -3.92 16.92 -3.99
CA PRO A 134 -4.83 16.54 -2.91
C PRO A 134 -4.11 16.43 -1.54
N SER A 135 -4.66 15.60 -0.64
CA SER A 135 -3.97 15.19 0.59
C SER A 135 -2.70 14.40 0.29
N ASP A 136 -1.78 14.45 1.24
CA ASP A 136 -0.45 13.87 1.11
C ASP A 136 -0.53 12.35 0.94
N THR A 137 -1.42 11.69 1.69
CA THR A 137 -1.72 10.26 1.55
C THR A 137 -2.17 9.90 0.14
N ASN A 138 -3.12 10.66 -0.45
CA ASN A 138 -3.63 10.35 -1.79
C ASN A 138 -2.55 10.52 -2.86
N TYR A 139 -1.71 11.54 -2.72
CA TYR A 139 -0.62 11.79 -3.66
C TYR A 139 0.47 10.71 -3.55
N VAL A 140 0.98 10.44 -2.35
CA VAL A 140 2.01 9.42 -2.11
C VAL A 140 1.57 8.05 -2.61
N TRP A 141 0.39 7.59 -2.20
CA TRP A 141 -0.09 6.26 -2.63
C TRP A 141 -0.30 6.18 -4.14
N SER A 142 -0.68 7.29 -4.78
CA SER A 142 -0.73 7.33 -6.25
C SER A 142 0.65 7.14 -6.88
N GLN A 143 1.70 7.75 -6.32
CA GLN A 143 3.06 7.55 -6.84
C GLN A 143 3.59 6.15 -6.58
N ILE A 144 3.29 5.58 -5.42
CA ILE A 144 3.62 4.18 -5.11
C ILE A 144 2.96 3.26 -6.12
N PHE A 145 1.66 3.41 -6.39
CA PHE A 145 0.94 2.55 -7.33
C PHE A 145 1.45 2.69 -8.77
N ARG A 146 1.71 3.92 -9.24
CA ARG A 146 2.33 4.14 -10.57
C ARG A 146 3.72 3.51 -10.66
N SER A 147 4.54 3.65 -9.62
CA SER A 147 5.88 3.06 -9.59
C SER A 147 5.81 1.53 -9.59
N CYS A 148 4.90 0.95 -8.81
CA CYS A 148 4.68 -0.49 -8.78
C CYS A 148 4.27 -1.02 -10.15
N ILE A 149 3.34 -0.36 -10.84
CA ILE A 149 2.94 -0.71 -12.21
C ILE A 149 4.14 -0.66 -13.16
N LYS A 150 4.89 0.46 -13.17
CA LYS A 150 6.06 0.64 -14.04
C LYS A 150 7.15 -0.42 -13.82
N LYS A 151 7.28 -0.91 -12.59
CA LYS A 151 8.29 -1.91 -12.18
C LYS A 151 7.76 -3.34 -12.13
N ASN A 152 6.50 -3.55 -12.54
CA ASN A 152 5.83 -4.85 -12.44
C ASN A 152 5.87 -5.46 -11.02
N ILE A 153 5.73 -4.60 -10.00
CA ILE A 153 5.63 -5.02 -8.59
C ILE A 153 4.14 -5.20 -8.26
N PRO A 154 3.70 -6.41 -7.87
CA PRO A 154 2.31 -6.64 -7.50
C PRO A 154 1.92 -5.87 -6.24
N VAL A 155 0.80 -5.15 -6.31
CA VAL A 155 0.11 -4.60 -5.14
C VAL A 155 -1.19 -5.36 -4.96
N LYS A 156 -1.36 -5.95 -3.78
CA LYS A 156 -2.53 -6.73 -3.41
C LYS A 156 -3.32 -6.04 -2.30
N PHE A 157 -4.64 -6.18 -2.36
CA PHE A 157 -5.55 -5.78 -1.31
C PHE A 157 -6.19 -7.01 -0.69
N TYR A 158 -6.02 -7.13 0.63
CA TYR A 158 -6.77 -8.09 1.43
C TYR A 158 -7.93 -7.34 2.09
N ILE A 159 -9.15 -7.81 1.88
CA ILE A 159 -10.37 -7.07 2.20
C ILE A 159 -11.17 -7.85 3.24
N CYS A 160 -11.66 -7.15 4.26
CA CYS A 160 -12.58 -7.67 5.25
C CYS A 160 -13.86 -6.82 5.22
N LYS A 161 -15.01 -7.48 5.02
CA LYS A 161 -16.32 -6.82 5.00
C LYS A 161 -16.71 -6.45 6.42
N VAL A 162 -17.15 -5.22 6.66
CA VAL A 162 -17.60 -4.80 7.98
C VAL A 162 -19.13 -4.93 8.06
N PRO A 163 -19.66 -5.55 9.13
CA PRO A 163 -21.10 -5.60 9.34
C PRO A 163 -21.74 -4.22 9.28
N THR A 164 -22.92 -4.19 8.69
CA THR A 164 -23.66 -2.96 8.46
C THR A 164 -25.10 -3.19 8.91
N LYS A 165 -25.67 -2.23 9.65
CA LYS A 165 -27.04 -2.30 10.16
C LYS A 165 -27.80 -1.07 9.70
N GLN A 166 -29.04 -1.28 9.26
CA GLN A 166 -29.99 -0.19 9.06
C GLN A 166 -30.69 0.09 10.39
N VAL A 167 -30.71 1.36 10.78
CA VAL A 167 -31.36 1.83 11.99
C VAL A 167 -32.41 2.86 11.60
N GLU A 168 -33.61 2.67 12.12
CA GLU A 168 -34.71 3.61 11.96
C GLU A 168 -34.49 4.84 12.87
N TYR A 169 -34.86 6.01 12.35
CA TYR A 169 -35.01 7.22 13.14
C TYR A 169 -36.22 8.02 12.64
N ILE A 170 -36.87 8.73 13.55
CA ILE A 170 -38.03 9.58 13.25
C ILE A 170 -37.52 11.01 13.04
N THR A 171 -37.85 11.62 11.90
CA THR A 171 -37.52 13.02 11.62
C THR A 171 -38.34 13.97 12.49
N SER A 172 -37.95 15.25 12.54
CA SER A 172 -38.74 16.31 13.20
C SER A 172 -40.17 16.45 12.66
N GLU A 173 -40.43 15.93 11.46
CA GLU A 173 -41.74 15.93 10.79
C GLU A 173 -42.56 14.66 11.09
N GLY A 174 -42.06 13.76 11.94
CA GLY A 174 -42.72 12.49 12.26
C GLY A 174 -42.55 11.40 11.20
N ILE A 175 -41.63 11.56 10.24
CA ILE A 175 -41.39 10.60 9.15
C ILE A 175 -40.32 9.60 9.58
N THR A 176 -40.64 8.31 9.48
CA THR A 176 -39.65 7.22 9.59
C THR A 176 -38.65 7.27 8.44
N LYS A 177 -37.36 7.41 8.76
CA LYS A 177 -36.24 7.27 7.83
C LYS A 177 -35.25 6.25 8.36
N TYR A 178 -34.36 5.78 7.49
CA TYR A 178 -33.34 4.80 7.83
C TYR A 178 -31.95 5.41 7.61
N ILE A 179 -31.03 5.11 8.52
CA ILE A 179 -29.60 5.36 8.34
C ILE A 179 -28.85 4.04 8.37
N GLU A 180 -27.77 4.00 7.60
CA GLU A 180 -26.83 2.91 7.62
C GLU A 180 -25.71 3.20 8.63
N ILE A 181 -25.50 2.27 9.57
CA ILE A 181 -24.45 2.35 10.59
C ILE A 181 -23.52 1.16 10.45
N SER A 182 -22.22 1.41 10.47
CA SER A 182 -21.18 0.40 10.41
C SER A 182 -20.01 0.79 11.33
N PRO A 183 -19.44 -0.14 12.12
CA PRO A 183 -18.32 0.13 13.02
C PRO A 183 -16.96 0.12 12.28
N TYR A 184 -16.93 0.37 10.97
CA TYR A 184 -15.73 0.26 10.15
C TYR A 184 -14.64 1.27 10.55
N GLU A 185 -15.01 2.37 11.22
CA GLU A 185 -14.05 3.32 11.78
C GLU A 185 -13.34 2.78 13.01
N GLU A 186 -14.10 2.21 13.95
CA GLU A 186 -13.58 1.58 15.15
C GLU A 186 -12.75 0.35 14.80
N MET A 187 -13.22 -0.46 13.84
CA MET A 187 -12.49 -1.63 13.38
C MET A 187 -11.16 -1.27 12.70
N GLU A 188 -11.05 -0.14 12.02
CA GLU A 188 -9.78 0.34 11.46
C GLU A 188 -8.81 0.81 12.55
N LYS A 189 -9.31 1.46 13.60
CA LYS A 189 -8.49 1.82 14.78
C LYS A 189 -7.94 0.57 15.47
N ASP A 190 -8.81 -0.42 15.71
CA ASP A 190 -8.43 -1.71 16.27
C ASP A 190 -7.43 -2.45 15.37
N LEU A 191 -7.66 -2.45 14.06
CA LEU A 191 -6.75 -3.05 13.07
C LEU A 191 -5.36 -2.45 13.16
N ASN A 192 -5.26 -1.12 13.10
CA ASN A 192 -3.99 -0.41 13.16
C ASN A 192 -3.27 -0.63 14.51
N ALA A 193 -4.02 -0.66 15.63
CA ALA A 193 -3.46 -1.00 16.93
C ALA A 193 -2.91 -2.45 16.96
N HIS A 194 -3.63 -3.40 16.34
CA HIS A 194 -3.16 -4.78 16.26
C HIS A 194 -1.90 -4.91 15.39
N LEU A 195 -1.88 -4.27 14.21
CA LEU A 195 -0.70 -4.23 13.35
C LEU A 195 0.52 -3.68 14.09
N MET A 196 0.35 -2.56 14.82
CA MET A 196 1.42 -1.99 15.64
C MET A 196 1.89 -2.93 16.75
N LYS A 197 0.96 -3.62 17.41
CA LYS A 197 1.28 -4.57 18.48
C LYS A 197 2.10 -5.75 17.96
N VAL A 198 1.74 -6.32 16.82
CA VAL A 198 2.44 -7.48 16.24
C VAL A 198 3.77 -7.07 15.62
N LEU A 199 3.82 -5.93 14.93
CA LEU A 199 5.03 -5.42 14.27
C LEU A 199 6.02 -4.77 15.26
N GLY A 200 5.54 -4.34 16.43
CA GLY A 200 6.32 -3.55 17.40
C GLY A 200 6.55 -2.09 17.00
N LYS A 201 6.06 -1.67 15.82
CA LYS A 201 6.14 -0.31 15.28
C LYS A 201 4.98 -0.07 14.31
N LYS A 202 4.80 1.19 13.89
CA LYS A 202 3.83 1.52 12.82
C LYS A 202 4.27 0.87 11.50
N PRO A 203 3.31 0.35 10.69
CA PRO A 203 3.61 -0.01 9.30
C PRO A 203 4.19 1.20 8.54
N ILE A 204 5.08 0.93 7.59
CA ILE A 204 5.82 1.98 6.88
C ILE A 204 4.92 2.91 6.06
N GLY A 205 3.75 2.43 5.62
CA GLY A 205 2.75 3.22 4.90
C GLY A 205 1.79 4.01 5.78
N GLU A 206 2.05 4.13 7.09
CA GLU A 206 1.20 4.83 8.06
C GLU A 206 1.86 6.07 8.69
N GLY A 207 1.03 7.02 9.11
CA GLY A 207 1.45 8.24 9.80
C GLY A 207 1.74 9.41 8.85
N ASP A 208 2.63 10.31 9.28
CA ASP A 208 3.05 11.44 8.46
C ASP A 208 4.08 10.96 7.43
N LEU A 209 3.53 10.52 6.31
CA LEU A 209 4.27 10.05 5.15
C LEU A 209 5.29 11.09 4.69
N LEU A 210 4.96 12.39 4.67
CA LEU A 210 5.89 13.44 4.24
C LEU A 210 7.06 13.65 5.19
N SER A 211 6.84 13.58 6.50
CA SER A 211 7.91 13.70 7.49
C SER A 211 8.89 12.53 7.44
N GLN A 212 8.41 11.35 7.07
CA GLN A 212 9.23 10.15 6.88
C GLN A 212 10.18 10.26 5.66
N TYR A 213 10.05 11.32 4.85
CA TYR A 213 10.84 11.58 3.64
C TYR A 213 11.96 12.62 3.82
N LYS A 214 12.16 13.16 5.02
CA LYS A 214 13.17 14.20 5.28
C LYS A 214 14.51 13.67 5.78
N GLN A 215 14.78 12.36 5.64
CA GLN A 215 16.04 11.74 6.06
C GLN A 215 16.95 11.47 4.87
#